data_AF-X1QNM4-F1
#
_entry.id   AF-X1QNM4-F1
#
_cell.length_a   1.000
_cell.length_b   1.000
_cell.length_c   1.000
_cell.angle_alpha   90.00
_cell.angle_beta   90.00
_cell.angle_gamma   90.00
#
_symmetry.space_group_name_H-M   'P 1'
#
loop_
_entity.id
_entity.type
_entity.pdbx_description
1 polymer ?
#
loop_
_entity_poly.entity_id
_entity_poly.type
_entity_poly.pdbx_seq_one_letter_code
_entity_poly.pdbx_strand_id
1 'polypeptide(L)'
;MIILSDFIGDIYSNIPLKPEGKLSDINKSYRHSLIDLGADEFTRGKPHPMIDPYVRQERILSEAKDRETAIILMDFVLGFGSNPDPAGEMIPYIRKAGEIAAKEGRHICMISSVCGTEGDPQNLIEQEKKLQEEGVIVMPR
;
A
#
# COMPACT_ATOMS: atom_id res chain seq x y z
N MET A 1 11.88 -5.43 -4.11
CA MET A 1 11.87 -6.30 -5.32
C MET A 1 12.96 -7.36 -5.29
N ILE A 2 14.25 -7.02 -5.22
CA ILE A 2 15.36 -8.00 -5.32
C ILE A 2 15.20 -9.18 -4.34
N ILE A 3 15.04 -8.89 -3.05
CA ILE A 3 14.87 -9.94 -2.03
C ILE A 3 13.58 -10.72 -2.27
N LEU A 4 12.47 -10.03 -2.58
CA LEU A 4 11.15 -10.63 -2.70
C LEU A 4 11.05 -11.58 -3.90
N SER A 5 11.71 -11.27 -5.03
CA SER A 5 11.67 -12.11 -6.23
C SER A 5 12.27 -13.50 -6.03
N ASP A 6 13.20 -13.64 -5.08
CA ASP A 6 13.76 -14.95 -4.73
C ASP A 6 12.74 -15.86 -4.02
N PHE A 7 11.71 -15.27 -3.39
CA PHE A 7 10.66 -16.00 -2.68
C PHE A 7 9.40 -16.24 -3.50
N ILE A 8 8.98 -15.26 -4.32
CA ILE A 8 7.69 -15.30 -5.03
C ILE A 8 7.81 -15.30 -6.56
N GLY A 9 9.03 -15.26 -7.10
CA GLY A 9 9.28 -15.23 -8.54
C GLY A 9 9.13 -13.83 -9.15
N ASP A 10 8.57 -13.77 -10.36
CA ASP A 10 8.50 -12.54 -11.15
C ASP A 10 7.63 -11.47 -10.49
N ILE A 11 8.16 -10.25 -10.43
CA ILE A 11 7.47 -9.07 -9.89
C ILE A 11 7.36 -8.00 -10.98
N TYR A 12 6.16 -7.46 -11.15
CA TYR A 12 5.88 -6.40 -12.09
C TYR A 12 5.77 -5.04 -11.39
N SER A 13 6.17 -3.96 -12.07
CA SER A 13 6.19 -2.62 -11.49
C SER A 13 6.11 -1.52 -12.55
N ASN A 14 5.74 -0.31 -12.13
CA ASN A 14 5.97 0.92 -12.89
C ASN A 14 7.46 1.33 -12.88
N ILE A 15 8.23 0.90 -11.88
CA ILE A 15 9.68 1.11 -11.76
C ILE A 15 10.44 -0.22 -11.70
N PRO A 16 10.36 -1.06 -12.74
CA PRO A 16 10.83 -2.44 -12.65
C PRO A 16 12.36 -2.55 -12.60
N LEU A 17 12.87 -3.61 -11.97
CA LEU A 17 14.31 -3.91 -11.94
C LEU A 17 14.87 -4.30 -13.33
N LYS A 18 14.03 -4.89 -14.17
CA LYS A 18 14.36 -5.33 -15.54
C LYS A 18 13.22 -4.96 -16.49
N PRO A 19 13.49 -4.72 -17.79
CA PRO A 19 12.46 -4.32 -18.74
C PRO A 19 11.25 -5.28 -18.81
N GLU A 20 11.45 -6.57 -18.61
CA GLU A 20 10.42 -7.61 -18.69
C GLU A 20 9.41 -7.52 -17.53
N GLY A 21 9.80 -6.90 -16.41
CA GLY A 21 8.93 -6.65 -15.26
C GLY A 21 8.08 -5.38 -15.40
N LYS A 22 8.13 -4.68 -16.55
CA LYS A 22 7.35 -3.46 -16.74
C LYS A 22 5.86 -3.79 -16.87
N LEU A 23 5.02 -3.09 -16.11
CA LEU A 23 3.57 -3.16 -16.28
C LEU A 23 3.15 -2.54 -17.62
N SER A 24 2.25 -3.23 -18.34
CA SER A 24 1.65 -2.71 -19.57
C SER A 24 0.67 -1.55 -19.31
N ASP A 25 0.01 -1.57 -18.16
CA ASP A 25 -0.84 -0.48 -17.65
C ASP A 25 -0.51 -0.29 -16.17
N ILE A 26 0.05 0.87 -15.82
CA ILE A 26 0.48 1.18 -14.44
C ILE A 26 -0.69 1.21 -13.43
N ASN A 27 -1.92 1.37 -13.92
CA ASN A 27 -3.12 1.41 -13.09
C ASN A 27 -3.71 0.03 -12.81
N LYS A 28 -3.15 -1.03 -13.41
CA LYS A 28 -3.62 -2.40 -13.24
C LYS A 28 -2.47 -3.30 -12.83
N SER A 29 -2.60 -3.94 -11.68
CA SER A 29 -1.68 -5.01 -11.28
C SER A 29 -1.73 -6.16 -12.28
N TYR A 30 -0.59 -6.84 -12.43
CA TYR A 30 -0.49 -8.11 -13.14
C TYR A 30 0.35 -9.06 -12.29
N ARG A 31 -0.24 -10.21 -11.90
CA ARG A 31 0.39 -11.17 -10.98
C ARG A 31 0.92 -10.47 -9.71
N HIS A 32 2.12 -10.81 -9.25
CA HIS A 32 2.77 -10.07 -8.17
C HIS A 32 3.22 -8.70 -8.69
N SER A 33 2.66 -7.64 -8.13
CA SER A 33 2.98 -6.26 -8.52
C SER A 33 3.42 -5.44 -7.32
N LEU A 34 4.47 -4.64 -7.49
CA LEU A 34 4.92 -3.62 -6.55
C LEU A 34 4.88 -2.28 -7.24
N ILE A 35 4.17 -1.32 -6.66
CA ILE A 35 3.87 -0.05 -7.32
C ILE A 35 4.42 1.08 -6.47
N ASP A 36 5.26 1.89 -7.08
CA ASP A 36 5.65 3.16 -6.50
C ASP A 36 4.62 4.22 -6.91
N LEU A 37 3.70 4.52 -5.99
CA LEU A 37 2.71 5.58 -6.20
C LEU A 37 3.31 6.98 -6.11
N GLY A 38 4.56 7.12 -5.63
CA GLY A 38 5.31 8.37 -5.59
C GLY A 38 5.91 8.77 -6.94
N ALA A 39 5.98 7.83 -7.89
CA ALA A 39 6.52 8.08 -9.23
C ALA A 39 5.74 9.17 -9.99
N ASP A 40 6.44 9.86 -10.90
CA ASP A 40 5.94 11.01 -11.65
C ASP A 40 4.60 10.76 -12.35
N GLU A 41 4.36 9.53 -12.83
CA GLU A 41 3.11 9.15 -13.50
C GLU A 41 1.88 9.29 -12.60
N PHE A 42 2.04 9.15 -11.29
CA PHE A 42 0.97 9.25 -10.30
C PHE A 42 0.89 10.63 -9.63
N THR A 43 1.99 11.40 -9.65
CA THR A 43 2.10 12.69 -8.93
C THR A 43 2.03 13.91 -9.85
N ARG A 44 1.94 13.74 -11.17
CA ARG A 44 1.81 14.87 -12.10
C ARG A 44 0.55 15.69 -11.83
N GLY A 45 0.75 16.91 -11.33
CA GLY A 45 -0.34 17.84 -11.00
C GLY A 45 -1.08 17.51 -9.71
N LYS A 46 -0.53 16.63 -8.86
CA LYS A 46 -1.09 16.21 -7.57
C LYS A 46 0.00 16.23 -6.48
N PRO A 47 -0.33 16.38 -5.20
CA PRO A 47 0.63 16.18 -4.13
C PRO A 47 1.17 14.73 -4.12
N HIS A 48 2.38 14.53 -3.60
CA HIS A 48 2.94 13.20 -3.41
C HIS A 48 2.07 12.36 -2.45
N PRO A 49 1.95 11.03 -2.63
CA PRO A 49 1.04 10.20 -1.83
C PRO A 49 1.35 10.12 -0.34
N MET A 50 2.56 10.52 0.06
CA MET A 50 2.91 10.69 1.47
C MET A 50 2.23 11.91 2.11
N ILE A 51 1.87 12.92 1.32
CA ILE A 51 1.20 14.15 1.76
C ILE A 51 -0.32 13.97 1.64
N ASP A 52 -0.76 13.59 0.45
CA ASP A 52 -2.17 13.38 0.11
C ASP A 52 -2.41 11.89 -0.22
N PRO A 53 -3.14 11.15 0.62
CA PRO A 53 -3.30 9.71 0.47
C PRO A 53 -4.29 9.32 -0.63
N TYR A 54 -4.95 10.25 -1.33
CA TYR A 54 -6.04 9.98 -2.26
C TYR A 54 -5.72 8.87 -3.28
N VAL A 55 -4.54 8.91 -3.91
CA VAL A 55 -4.14 7.89 -4.89
C VAL A 55 -3.99 6.50 -4.24
N ARG A 56 -3.52 6.45 -2.99
CA ARG A 56 -3.39 5.20 -2.21
C ARG A 56 -4.77 4.63 -1.86
N GLN A 57 -5.68 5.51 -1.46
CA GLN A 57 -7.07 5.20 -1.12
C GLN A 57 -7.84 4.65 -2.33
N GLU A 58 -7.65 5.23 -3.52
CA GLU A 58 -8.22 4.67 -4.75
C GLU A 58 -7.60 3.32 -5.11
N ARG A 59 -6.27 3.23 -4.99
CA ARG A 59 -5.52 2.03 -5.37
C ARG A 59 -5.95 0.81 -4.58
N ILE A 60 -6.05 0.90 -3.25
CA ILE A 60 -6.45 -0.24 -2.39
C ILE A 60 -7.86 -0.75 -2.75
N LEU A 61 -8.79 0.15 -3.11
CA LEU A 61 -10.13 -0.24 -3.54
C LEU A 61 -10.14 -0.90 -4.92
N SER A 62 -9.24 -0.51 -5.82
CA SER A 62 -9.06 -1.18 -7.11
C SER A 62 -8.53 -2.60 -6.93
N GLU A 63 -7.48 -2.77 -6.13
CA GLU A 63 -6.91 -4.10 -5.82
C GLU A 63 -7.94 -5.01 -5.14
N ALA A 64 -8.79 -4.47 -4.26
CA ALA A 64 -9.82 -5.26 -3.58
C ALA A 64 -10.89 -5.84 -4.52
N LYS A 65 -11.19 -5.14 -5.61
CA LYS A 65 -12.15 -5.56 -6.64
C LYS A 65 -11.58 -6.63 -7.56
N ASP A 66 -10.24 -6.75 -7.63
CA ASP A 66 -9.62 -7.86 -8.34
C ASP A 66 -9.78 -9.15 -7.52
N ARG A 67 -10.27 -10.19 -8.20
CA ARG A 67 -10.52 -11.50 -7.60
C ARG A 67 -9.24 -12.29 -7.35
N GLU A 68 -8.16 -11.96 -8.05
CA GLU A 68 -6.85 -12.60 -7.90
C GLU A 68 -6.04 -12.02 -6.72
N THR A 69 -6.44 -10.86 -6.19
CA THR A 69 -5.76 -10.23 -5.05
C THR A 69 -5.96 -11.05 -3.78
N ALA A 70 -4.86 -11.62 -3.28
CA ALA A 70 -4.83 -12.33 -2.01
C ALA A 70 -4.13 -11.52 -0.89
N ILE A 71 -3.18 -10.64 -1.24
CA ILE A 71 -2.37 -9.87 -0.29
C ILE A 71 -2.27 -8.43 -0.79
N ILE A 72 -2.40 -7.47 0.11
CA ILE A 72 -2.03 -6.07 -0.13
C ILE A 72 -0.97 -5.67 0.89
N LEU A 73 0.19 -5.26 0.37
CA LEU A 73 1.33 -4.77 1.16
C LEU A 73 1.38 -3.24 1.09
N MET A 74 1.53 -2.59 2.25
CA MET A 74 1.53 -1.14 2.37
C MET A 74 2.72 -0.65 3.20
N ASP A 75 3.22 0.55 2.90
CA ASP A 75 4.25 1.24 3.67
C ASP A 75 3.77 2.60 4.16
N PHE A 76 3.97 2.90 5.44
CA PHE A 76 3.61 4.18 6.04
C PHE A 76 4.88 4.88 6.47
N VAL A 77 5.22 5.99 5.81
CA VAL A 77 6.41 6.79 6.13
C VAL A 77 5.99 8.03 6.89
N LEU A 78 6.48 8.17 8.13
CA LEU A 78 6.18 9.28 9.03
C LEU A 78 7.22 10.40 8.90
N GLY A 79 7.03 11.45 9.69
CA GLY A 79 7.96 12.57 9.79
C GLY A 79 7.43 13.86 9.18
N PHE A 80 8.28 14.88 9.22
CA PHE A 80 7.90 16.22 8.74
C PHE A 80 7.61 16.20 7.23
N GLY A 81 6.49 16.83 6.86
CA GLY A 81 6.05 16.88 5.47
C GLY A 81 5.21 15.68 5.03
N SER A 82 5.09 14.62 5.83
CA SER A 82 4.10 13.56 5.60
C SER A 82 2.71 14.00 6.10
N ASN A 83 1.69 13.25 5.68
CA ASN A 83 0.33 13.40 6.17
C ASN A 83 0.31 13.39 7.73
N PRO A 84 -0.54 14.19 8.39
CA PRO A 84 -0.63 14.22 9.85
C PRO A 84 -1.14 12.92 10.49
N ASP A 85 -1.92 12.11 9.77
CA ASP A 85 -2.47 10.84 10.24
C ASP A 85 -2.56 9.79 9.12
N PRO A 86 -1.41 9.32 8.58
CA PRO A 86 -1.36 8.54 7.36
C PRO A 86 -2.07 7.17 7.50
N ALA A 87 -1.98 6.51 8.65
CA ALA A 87 -2.73 5.29 8.90
C ALA A 87 -4.22 5.57 9.04
N GLY A 88 -4.59 6.59 9.82
CA GLY A 88 -5.98 6.99 10.04
C GLY A 88 -6.74 7.25 8.74
N GLU A 89 -6.12 7.97 7.81
CA GLU A 89 -6.66 8.24 6.47
C GLU A 89 -6.88 6.98 5.61
N MET A 90 -6.17 5.89 5.89
CA MET A 90 -6.30 4.62 5.16
C MET A 90 -7.33 3.66 5.80
N ILE A 91 -7.64 3.80 7.09
CA ILE A 91 -8.52 2.87 7.83
C ILE A 91 -9.89 2.67 7.14
N PRO A 92 -10.63 3.72 6.74
CA PRO A 92 -11.93 3.52 6.08
C PRO A 92 -11.83 2.71 4.78
N TYR A 93 -10.71 2.82 4.08
CA TYR A 93 -10.46 2.15 2.80
C TYR A 93 -9.98 0.72 2.99
N ILE A 94 -9.19 0.44 4.03
CA ILE A 94 -8.82 -0.91 4.45
C ILE A 94 -10.07 -1.71 4.81
N ARG A 95 -10.97 -1.14 5.64
CA ARG A 95 -12.26 -1.75 5.98
C ARG A 95 -13.09 -2.07 4.74
N LYS A 96 -13.27 -1.07 3.87
CA LYS A 96 -14.04 -1.22 2.64
C LYS A 96 -13.43 -2.24 1.68
N ALA A 97 -12.10 -2.33 1.57
CA ALA A 97 -11.42 -3.35 0.80
C ALA A 97 -11.70 -4.76 1.35
N GLY A 98 -11.65 -4.93 2.67
CA GLY A 98 -12.03 -6.17 3.35
C GLY A 98 -13.50 -6.55 3.08
N GLU A 99 -14.42 -5.59 3.15
CA GLU A 99 -15.85 -5.80 2.85
C GLU A 99 -16.09 -6.24 1.39
N ILE A 100 -15.37 -5.64 0.43
CA ILE A 100 -15.46 -6.01 -0.99
C ILE A 100 -15.06 -7.48 -1.16
N ALA A 101 -13.92 -7.89 -0.59
CA ALA A 101 -13.47 -9.27 -0.67
C ALA A 101 -14.44 -10.24 0.03
N ALA A 102 -14.92 -9.89 1.23
CA ALA A 102 -15.82 -10.71 2.02
C ALA A 102 -17.16 -10.97 1.32
N LYS A 103 -17.73 -9.97 0.62
CA LYS A 103 -18.95 -10.13 -0.19
C LYS A 103 -18.82 -11.18 -1.30
N GLU A 104 -17.60 -11.46 -1.72
CA GLU A 104 -17.29 -12.47 -2.74
C GLU A 104 -16.82 -13.80 -2.13
N GLY A 105 -16.89 -13.96 -0.81
CA GLY A 105 -16.39 -15.14 -0.11
C GLY A 105 -14.87 -15.25 -0.10
N ARG A 106 -14.16 -14.14 -0.32
CA ARG A 106 -12.69 -14.06 -0.33
C ARG A 106 -12.19 -13.34 0.92
N HIS A 107 -10.89 -13.47 1.16
CA HIS A 107 -10.17 -12.71 2.18
C HIS A 107 -8.92 -12.11 1.56
N ILE A 108 -8.62 -10.85 1.88
CA ILE A 108 -7.37 -10.19 1.49
C ILE A 108 -6.55 -9.98 2.76
N CYS A 109 -5.36 -10.56 2.79
CA CYS A 109 -4.42 -10.34 3.87
C CYS A 109 -3.77 -8.96 3.71
N MET A 110 -4.00 -8.08 4.68
CA MET A 110 -3.43 -6.74 4.72
C MET A 110 -2.14 -6.78 5.56
N ILE A 111 -1.03 -6.34 4.98
CA ILE A 111 0.27 -6.29 5.64
C ILE A 111 0.81 -4.87 5.52
N SER A 112 1.41 -4.35 6.58
CA SER A 112 2.03 -3.02 6.55
C SER A 112 3.37 -2.96 7.27
N SER A 113 4.22 -2.03 6.82
CA SER A 113 5.36 -1.54 7.58
C SER A 113 5.17 -0.05 7.90
N VAL A 114 5.55 0.37 9.10
CA VAL A 114 5.53 1.79 9.50
C VAL A 114 6.96 2.24 9.77
N CYS A 115 7.45 3.13 8.92
CA CYS A 115 8.78 3.70 8.98
C CYS A 115 8.73 5.11 9.56
N GLY A 116 9.31 5.29 10.74
CA GLY A 116 9.36 6.55 11.47
C GLY A 116 9.95 6.37 12.85
N THR A 117 9.85 7.40 13.68
CA THR A 117 10.31 7.43 15.07
C THR A 117 9.18 7.84 16.01
N GLU A 118 9.32 7.52 17.30
CA GLU A 118 8.37 7.98 18.33
C GLU A 118 8.33 9.51 18.47
N GLY A 119 9.37 10.21 17.99
CA GLY A 119 9.45 11.67 17.98
C GLY A 119 8.78 12.32 16.77
N ASP A 120 8.30 11.54 15.80
CA ASP A 120 7.61 12.10 14.63
C ASP A 120 6.22 12.65 14.99
N PRO A 121 5.75 13.72 14.31
CA PRO A 121 4.49 14.38 14.62
C PRO A 121 3.25 13.46 14.61
N GLN A 122 3.28 12.38 13.83
CA GLN A 122 2.17 11.45 13.62
C GLN A 122 2.00 10.44 14.77
N ASN A 123 2.94 10.38 15.72
CA ASN A 123 3.02 9.37 16.77
C ASN A 123 3.03 7.93 16.24
N LEU A 124 4.22 7.39 16.08
CA LEU A 124 4.45 6.07 15.51
C LEU A 124 3.64 4.93 16.17
N ILE A 125 3.59 4.90 17.50
CA ILE A 125 2.85 3.86 18.25
C ILE A 125 1.35 3.95 17.95
N GLU A 126 0.83 5.17 17.84
CA GLU A 126 -0.58 5.38 17.50
C GLU A 126 -0.90 4.93 16.07
N GLN A 127 -0.03 5.22 15.10
CA GLN A 127 -0.19 4.79 13.71
C GLN A 127 -0.20 3.25 13.59
N GLU A 128 0.75 2.57 14.24
CA GLU A 128 0.81 1.11 14.26
C GLU A 128 -0.44 0.50 14.92
N LYS A 129 -0.87 1.08 16.05
CA LYS A 129 -2.06 0.61 16.77
C LYS A 129 -3.33 0.72 15.92
N LYS A 130 -3.54 1.83 15.20
CA LYS A 130 -4.68 2.00 14.29
C LYS A 130 -4.75 0.88 13.25
N LEU A 131 -3.61 0.50 12.68
CA LEU A 131 -3.54 -0.58 11.69
C LEU A 131 -3.83 -1.95 12.31
N GLN A 132 -3.22 -2.24 13.47
CA GLN A 132 -3.42 -3.50 14.19
C GLN A 132 -4.88 -3.71 14.61
N GLU A 133 -5.58 -2.66 15.04
CA GLU A 133 -7.00 -2.72 15.41
C GLU A 133 -7.92 -3.11 14.23
N GLU A 134 -7.49 -2.88 12.98
CA GLU A 134 -8.17 -3.35 11.77
C GLU A 134 -7.76 -4.77 11.33
N GLY A 135 -6.93 -5.45 12.11
CA GLY A 135 -6.39 -6.76 11.74
C GLY A 135 -5.30 -6.71 10.67
N VAL A 136 -4.72 -5.54 10.40
CA VAL A 136 -3.53 -5.43 9.53
C VAL A 136 -2.32 -6.01 10.26
N ILE A 137 -1.57 -6.85 9.56
CA ILE A 137 -0.30 -7.39 10.08
C ILE A 137 0.76 -6.31 9.96
N VAL A 138 1.10 -5.67 11.09
CA VAL A 138 2.19 -4.69 11.15
C VAL A 138 3.50 -5.41 11.39
N MET A 139 4.41 -5.33 10.42
CA MET A 139 5.73 -5.97 10.50
C MET A 139 6.67 -5.20 11.44
N PRO A 140 7.56 -5.91 12.17
CA PRO A 140 8.53 -5.27 13.04
C PRO A 140 9.56 -4.47 12.24
N ARG A 141 10.20 -3.52 12.94
CA ARG A 141 11.25 -2.64 12.42
C ARG A 141 12.63 -3.24 12.60
#